data_AF-A0A2T6CL53-F1
#
_entry.id   AF-A0A2T6CL53-F1
#
_cell.length_a   1.000
_cell.length_b   1.000
_cell.length_c   1.000
_cell.angle_alpha   90.00
_cell.angle_beta   90.00
_cell.angle_gamma   90.00
#
_symmetry.space_group_name_H-M   'P 1'
#
loop_
_entity.id
_entity.type
_entity.pdbx_description
1 polymer ?
#
loop_
_entity_poly.entity_id
_entity_poly.type
_entity_poly.pdbx_seq_one_letter_code
_entity_poly.pdbx_strand_id
1 'polypeptide(L)' 'MKFVFLAGGFAGFLVTGCASYWAGHQPDRIFFDGAVGCLVGAMLFRWFWTILVRGIRETIIARNAATAASAAANAAAKQK' A
#
# COMPACT_ATOMS: atom_id res chain seq x y z
N MET A 1 -0.65 6.49 -8.21
CA MET A 1 -0.68 7.38 -7.02
C MET A 1 -2.07 7.99 -6.75
N LYS A 2 -2.74 8.59 -7.76
CA LYS A 2 -4.05 9.28 -7.57
C LYS A 2 -5.14 8.46 -6.86
N PHE A 3 -5.34 7.20 -7.26
CA PHE A 3 -6.42 6.38 -6.71
C PHE A 3 -6.14 5.79 -5.32
N VAL A 4 -4.86 5.70 -4.91
CA VAL A 4 -4.46 5.11 -3.63
C VAL A 4 -4.94 5.97 -2.46
N PHE A 5 -4.90 7.28 -2.63
CA PHE A 5 -5.39 8.22 -1.62
C PHE A 5 -6.92 8.16 -1.49
N LEU A 6 -7.64 8.12 -2.62
CA LEU A 6 -9.10 8.06 -2.64
C LEU A 6 -9.62 6.72 -2.09
N ALA A 7 -9.00 5.60 -2.50
CA ALA A 7 -9.34 4.27 -2.01
C ALA A 7 -9.03 4.12 -0.52
N GLY A 8 -7.87 4.60 -0.07
CA GLY A 8 -7.48 4.59 1.35
C GLY A 8 -8.39 5.45 2.23
N GLY A 9 -8.76 6.64 1.75
CA GLY A 9 -9.68 7.52 2.47
C GLY A 9 -11.11 6.98 2.51
N PHE A 10 -11.61 6.44 1.40
CA PHE A 10 -12.94 5.82 1.37
C PHE A 10 -13.01 4.58 2.27
N ALA A 11 -11.99 3.73 2.25
CA ALA A 11 -11.90 2.58 3.15
C ALA A 11 -11.84 3.00 4.63
N GLY A 12 -11.04 4.01 4.96
CA GLY A 12 -10.97 4.57 6.32
C GLY A 12 -12.30 5.18 6.78
N PHE A 13 -12.97 5.93 5.92
CA PHE A 13 -14.30 6.50 6.19
C PHE A 13 -15.33 5.41 6.50
N LEU A 14 -15.40 4.37 5.66
CA LEU A 14 -16.34 3.28 5.86
C LEU A 14 -16.07 2.50 7.14
N VAL A 15 -14.80 2.17 7.42
CA VAL A 15 -14.45 1.41 8.63
C VAL A 15 -14.82 2.20 9.88
N THR A 16 -14.41 3.47 9.97
CA THR A 16 -14.70 4.27 11.17
C THR A 16 -16.17 4.64 11.25
N GLY A 17 -16.83 4.96 10.13
CA GLY A 17 -18.26 5.23 10.08
C GLY A 17 -19.12 4.04 10.50
N CYS A 18 -18.81 2.82 10.00
CA CYS A 18 -19.48 1.60 10.43
C CYS A 18 -19.19 1.26 11.89
N ALA A 19 -17.97 1.45 12.36
CA ALA A 19 -17.60 1.24 13.76
C ALA A 19 -18.36 2.19 14.70
N SER A 20 -18.45 3.48 14.36
CA SER A 20 -19.16 4.48 15.16
C SER A 20 -20.68 4.30 15.09
N TYR A 21 -21.21 3.82 13.97
CA TYR A 21 -22.61 3.38 13.88
C TYR A 21 -22.90 2.20 14.81
N TRP A 22 -22.01 1.20 14.81
CA TRP A 22 -22.15 0.04 15.71
C TRP A 22 -22.01 0.41 17.18
N ALA A 23 -21.21 1.43 17.50
CA ALA A 23 -21.06 2.00 18.84
C ALA A 23 -22.27 2.84 19.30
N GLY A 24 -23.29 3.03 18.46
CA GLY A 24 -24.49 3.80 18.80
C GLY A 24 -24.24 5.30 18.98
N HIS A 25 -23.19 5.84 18.36
CA HIS A 25 -22.91 7.27 18.42
C HIS A 25 -23.98 8.09 17.70
N GLN A 26 -24.20 9.34 18.14
CA GLN A 26 -25.07 10.26 17.43
C GLN A 26 -24.54 10.54 16.01
N PRO A 27 -25.43 10.79 15.03
CA PRO A 27 -25.06 10.93 13.61
C PRO A 27 -23.98 12.00 13.37
N ASP A 28 -24.05 13.15 14.04
CA ASP A 28 -23.00 14.19 13.99
C ASP A 28 -21.61 13.65 14.31
N ARG A 29 -21.52 12.79 15.33
CA ARG A 29 -20.25 12.19 15.76
C ARG A 29 -19.80 11.08 14.80
N ILE A 30 -20.71 10.34 14.18
CA ILE A 30 -20.38 9.31 13.17
C ILE A 30 -19.75 9.96 11.93
N PHE A 31 -20.29 11.08 11.45
CA PHE A 31 -19.71 11.81 10.31
C PHE A 31 -18.33 12.37 10.64
N PHE A 32 -18.15 12.89 11.86
CA PHE A 32 -16.85 13.36 12.32
C PHE A 32 -15.82 12.23 12.41
N ASP A 33 -16.18 11.10 13.03
CA ASP A 33 -15.30 9.93 13.11
C ASP A 33 -14.96 9.37 11.73
N GLY A 34 -15.94 9.31 10.82
CA GLY A 34 -15.73 8.94 9.43
C GLY A 34 -14.75 9.89 8.73
N ALA A 35 -14.88 11.21 8.92
CA ALA A 35 -13.97 12.20 8.33
C ALA A 35 -12.54 12.05 8.86
N VAL A 36 -12.37 11.81 10.16
CA VAL A 36 -11.07 11.51 10.78
C VAL A 36 -10.51 10.20 10.22
N GLY A 37 -11.33 9.16 10.16
CA GLY A 37 -11.01 7.87 9.56
C GLY A 37 -10.58 7.97 8.11
N CYS A 38 -11.21 8.86 7.33
CA CYS A 38 -10.84 9.15 5.95
C CYS A 38 -9.42 9.73 5.83
N LEU A 39 -9.10 10.74 6.63
CA LEU A 39 -7.76 11.34 6.61
C LEU A 39 -6.68 10.35 7.04
N VAL A 40 -6.94 9.59 8.12
CA VAL A 40 -6.02 8.58 8.64
C VAL A 40 -5.84 7.44 7.63
N GLY A 41 -6.94 6.93 7.08
CA GLY A 41 -6.92 5.87 6.08
C GLY A 41 -6.16 6.28 4.82
N ALA A 42 -6.40 7.48 4.30
CA ALA A 42 -5.70 8.01 3.13
C ALA A 42 -4.19 8.16 3.39
N MET A 43 -3.80 8.65 4.57
CA MET A 43 -2.40 8.83 4.96
C MET A 43 -1.67 7.50 5.16
N LEU A 44 -2.31 6.52 5.80
CA LEU A 44 -1.76 5.17 5.96
C LEU A 44 -1.59 4.46 4.62
N PHE A 45 -2.59 4.51 3.74
CA PHE A 45 -2.52 3.88 2.42
C PHE A 45 -1.44 4.52 1.53
N ARG A 46 -1.28 5.86 1.61
CA ARG A 46 -0.19 6.60 0.95
C ARG A 46 1.19 6.14 1.44
N TRP A 47 1.35 5.98 2.75
CA TRP A 47 2.60 5.51 3.36
C TRP A 47 2.89 4.06 3.00
N PHE A 48 1.89 3.18 3.17
CA PHE A 48 1.96 1.77 2.80
C PHE A 48 2.36 1.59 1.33
N TRP A 49 1.73 2.32 0.40
CA TRP A 49 2.08 2.25 -1.02
C TRP A 49 3.52 2.66 -1.30
N THR A 50 4.03 3.64 -0.56
CA THR A 50 5.43 4.08 -0.69
C THR A 50 6.39 2.98 -0.26
N ILE A 51 6.09 2.26 0.83
CA ILE A 51 6.89 1.13 1.30
C ILE A 51 6.78 -0.06 0.34
N LEU A 52 5.57 -0.40 -0.10
CA LEU A 52 5.32 -1.51 -1.02
C LEU A 52 6.10 -1.31 -2.34
N VAL A 53 6.03 -0.12 -2.93
CA VAL A 53 6.77 0.19 -4.16
C VAL A 53 8.28 0.11 -3.94
N ARG A 54 8.79 0.57 -2.80
CA ARG A 54 10.21 0.43 -2.45
C ARG A 54 10.61 -1.04 -2.36
N GLY A 55 9.84 -1.85 -1.64
CA GLY A 55 10.11 -3.29 -1.49
C GLY A 55 10.06 -4.05 -2.81
N ILE A 56 9.08 -3.78 -3.65
CA ILE A 56 8.98 -4.37 -5.01
C ILE A 56 10.21 -3.97 -5.83
N ARG A 57 10.62 -2.70 -5.80
CA ARG A 57 11.78 -2.22 -6.55
C ARG A 57 13.07 -2.89 -6.10
N GLU A 58 13.30 -3.00 -4.79
CA GLU A 58 14.45 -3.70 -4.20
C GLU A 58 14.48 -5.17 -4.65
N THR A 59 13.32 -5.84 -4.61
CA THR A 59 13.19 -7.25 -4.99
C THR A 59 13.47 -7.46 -6.47
N ILE A 60 13.00 -6.55 -7.33
CA ILE A 60 13.27 -6.60 -8.77
C ILE A 60 14.76 -6.41 -9.05
N ILE A 61 15.43 -5.44 -8.39
CA ILE A 61 16.87 -5.22 -8.55
C ILE A 61 17.65 -6.47 -8.12
N ALA A 62 17.31 -7.05 -6.97
CA ALA A 62 17.93 -8.28 -6.49
C ALA A 62 17.73 -9.47 -7.45
N ARG A 63 16.51 -9.64 -7.99
CA ARG A 63 16.22 -10.70 -8.98
C ARG A 63 16.91 -10.47 -10.32
N ASN A 64 17.00 -9.24 -10.80
CA ASN A 64 17.72 -8.91 -12.03
C ASN A 64 19.22 -9.14 -11.88
N ALA A 65 19.82 -8.77 -10.74
CA ALA A 65 21.22 -9.06 -10.45
C ALA A 65 21.50 -10.56 -10.41
N ALA A 66 20.63 -11.35 -9.76
CA ALA A 66 20.75 -12.80 -9.74
C ALA A 66 20.60 -13.42 -11.14
N THR A 67 19.66 -12.92 -11.95
CA THR A 67 19.43 -13.40 -13.32
C THR A 67 20.59 -13.04 -14.25
N ALA A 68 21.17 -11.84 -14.09
CA ALA A 68 22.36 -11.42 -14.83
C ALA A 68 23.61 -12.25 -14.47
N ALA A 69 23.78 -12.58 -13.18
CA ALA A 69 24.84 -13.48 -12.73
C ALA A 69 24.68 -14.90 -13.31
N SER A 70 23.46 -15.43 -13.32
CA SER A 70 23.16 -16.74 -13.94
C SER A 70 23.36 -16.72 -15.47
N ALA A 71 23.02 -15.63 -16.14
CA ALA A 71 23.25 -15.47 -17.58
C ALA A 71 24.76 -15.40 -17.90
N ALA A 72 25.56 -14.70 -17.09
CA ALA A 72 27.01 -14.67 -17.22
C ALA A 72 27.64 -16.04 -16.95
N ALA A 73 27.15 -16.79 -15.95
CA ALA A 73 27.61 -18.14 -15.66
C ALA A 73 27.28 -19.13 -16.80
N ASN A 74 26.08 -19.04 -17.37
CA ASN A 74 25.68 -19.86 -18.53
C ASN A 74 26.45 -19.48 -19.81
N ALA A 75 26.78 -18.20 -20.00
CA ALA A 75 27.62 -17.77 -21.13
C ALA A 75 29.07 -18.27 -20.99
N ALA A 76 29.63 -18.25 -19.77
CA ALA A 76 30.95 -18.80 -19.47
C ALA A 76 31.00 -20.32 -19.61
N ALA A 77 29.94 -21.03 -19.24
CA ALA A 77 29.83 -22.48 -19.41
C ALA A 77 29.70 -22.92 -20.88
N LYS A 78 29.20 -22.05 -21.76
CA LYS A 78 29.04 -22.32 -23.20
C LYS A 78 30.28 -21.99 -24.04
N GLN A 79 31.28 -21.32 -23.44
CA GLN A 79 32.57 -20.98 -24.05
C GLN A 79 33.68 -22.00 -23.76
N LYS A 80 33.42 -23.02 -22.94
CA LYS A 80 34.33 -24.13 -22.66
C LYS A 80 33.89 -25.37 -23.45
#